data_AF-A0A8T4UM84-F1
#
_entry.id   AF-A0A8T4UM84-F1
#
_cell.length_a   1.000
_cell.length_b   1.000
_cell.length_c   1.000
_cell.angle_alpha   90.00
_cell.angle_beta   90.00
_cell.angle_gamma   90.00
#
_symmetry.space_group_name_H-M   'P 1'
#
loop_
_entity.id
_entity.type
_entity.pdbx_description
1 polymer ?
#
loop_
_entity_poly.entity_id
_entity_poly.type
_entity_poly.pdbx_seq_one_letter_code
_entity_poly.pdbx_strand_id
1 'polypeptide(L)'
;MIFAGKFRVKAKEIMNQQEIVSINQMKRDYKELYALFDSLPQWNQRKNEDILHEVRKVIEAQLVSEKKVQSLLQQLQTGNIEKHRNSYGDLHVHYRKLSSDTQKEYYTGLVEIRDRFERGM
;
A
#
# COMPACT_ATOMS: atom_id res chain seq x y z
N MET A 1 -9.23 -25.04 -18.38
CA MET A 1 -9.96 -23.75 -18.34
C MET A 1 -10.18 -23.18 -16.93
N ILE A 2 -10.38 -24.01 -15.90
CA ILE A 2 -10.75 -23.57 -14.53
C ILE A 2 -9.72 -22.62 -13.88
N PHE A 3 -8.41 -22.89 -14.03
CA PHE A 3 -7.35 -22.09 -13.40
C PHE A 3 -7.24 -20.65 -13.92
N ALA A 4 -7.48 -20.44 -15.21
CA ALA A 4 -7.44 -19.11 -15.83
C ALA A 4 -8.54 -18.19 -15.29
N GLY A 5 -9.74 -18.75 -15.09
CA GLY A 5 -10.86 -18.03 -14.47
C GLY A 5 -10.54 -17.64 -13.03
N LYS A 6 -10.02 -18.58 -12.23
CA LYS A 6 -9.62 -18.33 -10.84
C LYS A 6 -8.56 -17.22 -10.72
N PHE A 7 -7.54 -17.24 -11.59
CA PHE A 7 -6.52 -16.19 -11.63
C PHE A 7 -7.16 -14.80 -11.84
N ARG A 8 -8.03 -14.65 -12.84
CA ARG A 8 -8.64 -13.36 -13.17
C ARG A 8 -9.58 -12.85 -12.08
N VAL A 9 -10.33 -13.75 -11.45
CA VAL A 9 -11.20 -13.41 -10.32
C VAL A 9 -10.36 -12.89 -9.15
N LYS A 10 -9.33 -13.63 -8.73
CA LYS A 10 -8.44 -13.21 -7.63
C LYS A 10 -7.72 -11.90 -7.94
N ALA A 11 -7.24 -11.70 -9.18
CA ALA A 11 -6.63 -10.43 -9.58
C ALA A 11 -7.61 -9.26 -9.44
N LYS A 12 -8.85 -9.44 -9.89
CA LYS A 12 -9.90 -8.41 -9.76
C LYS A 12 -10.26 -8.13 -8.30
N GLU A 13 -10.32 -9.15 -7.44
CA GLU A 13 -10.56 -9.00 -6.01
C GLU A 13 -9.49 -8.12 -5.36
N ILE A 14 -8.20 -8.40 -5.62
CA ILE A 14 -7.09 -7.60 -5.08
C ILE A 14 -7.20 -6.15 -5.54
N MET A 15 -7.45 -5.92 -6.84
CA MET A 15 -7.58 -4.58 -7.40
C MET A 15 -8.77 -3.81 -6.80
N ASN A 16 -9.88 -4.48 -6.51
CA ASN A 16 -11.06 -3.86 -5.91
C ASN A 16 -10.88 -3.56 -4.42
N GLN A 17 -10.03 -4.31 -3.73
CA GLN A 17 -9.82 -4.18 -2.29
C GLN A 17 -8.61 -3.32 -1.94
N GLN A 18 -7.85 -2.81 -2.92
CA GLN A 18 -6.60 -2.08 -2.73
C GLN A 18 -6.70 -0.85 -1.80
N GLU A 19 -7.87 -0.21 -1.72
CA GLU A 19 -8.11 0.96 -0.87
C GLU A 19 -8.65 0.59 0.52
N ILE A 20 -8.90 -0.69 0.77
CA ILE A 20 -9.56 -1.19 1.97
C ILE A 20 -8.57 -2.01 2.79
N VAL A 21 -8.08 -3.11 2.23
CA VAL A 21 -7.31 -4.11 2.97
C VAL A 21 -5.88 -3.66 3.21
N SER A 22 -5.27 -4.14 4.30
CA SER A 22 -3.90 -3.79 4.62
C SER A 22 -2.89 -4.29 3.59
N ILE A 23 -1.76 -3.61 3.48
CA ILE A 23 -0.65 -3.98 2.59
C ILE A 23 -0.18 -5.42 2.84
N ASN A 24 -0.17 -5.86 4.11
CA ASN A 24 0.20 -7.22 4.47
C ASN A 24 -0.80 -8.25 3.94
N GLN A 25 -2.09 -7.93 3.91
CA GLN A 25 -3.09 -8.77 3.26
C GLN A 25 -2.87 -8.81 1.74
N MET A 26 -2.66 -7.66 1.10
CA MET A 26 -2.39 -7.60 -0.35
C MET A 26 -1.16 -8.43 -0.76
N LYS A 27 -0.09 -8.42 0.04
CA LYS A 27 1.10 -9.27 -0.20
C LYS A 27 0.77 -10.76 -0.15
N ARG A 28 -0.06 -11.19 0.81
CA ARG A 28 -0.50 -12.60 0.92
C ARG A 28 -1.33 -12.98 -0.30
N ASP A 29 -2.30 -12.15 -0.67
CA ASP A 29 -3.16 -12.39 -1.83
C ASP A 29 -2.37 -12.40 -3.14
N TYR A 30 -1.35 -11.56 -3.28
CA TYR A 30 -0.45 -11.58 -4.43
C TYR A 30 0.36 -12.87 -4.53
N LYS A 31 0.83 -13.42 -3.40
CA LYS A 31 1.52 -14.71 -3.39
C LYS A 31 0.61 -15.83 -3.89
N GLU A 32 -0.65 -15.84 -3.48
CA GLU A 32 -1.66 -16.79 -3.98
C GLU A 32 -1.95 -16.58 -5.47
N LEU A 33 -2.10 -15.33 -5.91
CA LEU A 33 -2.29 -14.98 -7.32
C LEU A 33 -1.11 -15.45 -8.18
N TYR A 34 0.11 -15.25 -7.70
CA TYR A 34 1.32 -15.66 -8.40
C TYR A 34 1.40 -17.19 -8.53
N ALA A 35 1.05 -17.94 -7.48
CA ALA A 35 0.97 -19.40 -7.55
C ALA A 35 -0.06 -19.87 -8.58
N LEU A 36 -1.22 -19.18 -8.67
CA LEU A 36 -2.21 -19.45 -9.72
C LEU A 36 -1.65 -19.15 -11.11
N PHE A 37 -0.92 -18.04 -11.29
CA PHE A 37 -0.28 -17.67 -12.55
C PHE A 37 0.75 -18.72 -12.99
N ASP A 38 1.62 -19.16 -12.08
CA ASP A 38 2.67 -20.13 -12.36
C ASP A 38 2.08 -21.49 -12.77
N SER A 39 0.90 -21.85 -12.22
CA SER A 39 0.16 -23.05 -12.61
C SER A 39 -0.49 -22.99 -14.02
N LEU A 40 -0.52 -21.82 -14.66
CA LEU A 40 -1.10 -21.67 -16.00
C LEU A 40 -0.14 -22.21 -17.07
N PRO A 41 -0.65 -22.78 -18.17
CA PRO A 41 0.17 -23.06 -19.34
C PRO A 41 0.85 -21.79 -19.86
N GLN A 42 2.08 -21.89 -20.38
CA GLN A 42 2.88 -20.74 -20.86
C GLN A 42 2.12 -19.79 -21.81
N TRP A 43 1.33 -20.33 -22.75
CA TRP A 43 0.55 -19.50 -23.68
C TRP A 43 -0.49 -18.64 -22.96
N ASN A 44 -0.97 -19.09 -21.80
CA ASN A 44 -1.93 -18.37 -20.98
C ASN A 44 -1.22 -17.46 -19.97
N GLN A 45 -0.04 -17.82 -19.48
CA GLN A 45 0.82 -16.91 -18.72
C GLN A 45 1.10 -15.64 -19.54
N ARG A 46 1.56 -15.78 -20.78
CA ARG A 46 1.79 -14.65 -21.71
C ARG A 46 0.56 -13.77 -21.91
N LYS A 47 -0.64 -14.35 -21.92
CA LYS A 47 -1.91 -13.61 -22.07
C LYS A 47 -2.35 -12.85 -20.82
N ASN A 48 -1.83 -13.20 -19.65
CA ASN A 48 -2.26 -12.62 -18.37
C ASN A 48 -1.10 -11.95 -17.60
N GLU A 49 0.08 -11.85 -18.21
CA GLU A 49 1.26 -11.22 -17.62
C GLU A 49 1.00 -9.75 -17.27
N ASP A 50 0.33 -9.01 -18.17
CA ASP A 50 -0.06 -7.61 -17.92
C ASP A 50 -0.94 -7.48 -16.67
N ILE A 51 -1.88 -8.40 -16.45
CA ILE A 51 -2.76 -8.39 -15.27
C ILE A 51 -1.95 -8.59 -14.00
N LEU A 52 -1.00 -9.55 -14.01
CA LEU A 52 -0.12 -9.78 -12.87
C LEU A 52 0.76 -8.55 -12.59
N HIS A 53 1.23 -7.89 -13.65
CA HIS A 53 2.06 -6.69 -13.56
C HIS A 53 1.27 -5.50 -12.98
N GLU A 54 0.02 -5.29 -13.40
CA GLU A 54 -0.83 -4.23 -12.85
C GLU A 54 -1.13 -4.44 -11.36
N VAL A 55 -1.45 -5.68 -10.94
CA VAL A 55 -1.62 -5.99 -9.51
C VAL A 55 -0.33 -5.70 -8.74
N ARG A 56 0.83 -6.06 -9.29
CA ARG A 56 2.13 -5.77 -8.67
C ARG A 56 2.36 -4.27 -8.52
N LYS A 57 2.09 -3.46 -9.54
CA LYS A 57 2.25 -1.99 -9.49
C LYS A 57 1.44 -1.37 -8.37
N VAL A 58 0.19 -1.79 -8.21
CA VAL A 58 -0.69 -1.31 -7.14
C VAL A 58 -0.08 -1.60 -5.76
N ILE A 59 0.39 -2.82 -5.54
CA ILE A 59 1.02 -3.21 -4.27
C ILE A 59 2.32 -2.44 -4.04
N GLU A 60 3.14 -2.25 -5.07
CA GLU A 60 4.37 -1.46 -4.98
C GLU A 60 4.08 0.02 -4.65
N ALA A 61 3.03 0.61 -5.23
CA ALA A 61 2.63 1.98 -4.93
C ALA A 61 2.19 2.16 -3.46
N GLN A 62 1.43 1.20 -2.93
CA GLN A 62 1.08 1.15 -1.51
C GLN A 62 2.33 1.04 -0.63
N LEU A 63 3.26 0.14 -0.97
CA LEU A 63 4.51 -0.05 -0.23
C LEU A 63 5.41 1.18 -0.20
N VAL A 64 5.52 1.88 -1.33
CA VAL A 64 6.29 3.12 -1.41
C VAL A 64 5.69 4.19 -0.51
N SER A 65 4.36 4.31 -0.52
CA SER A 65 3.65 5.27 0.34
C SER A 65 3.82 4.93 1.82
N GLU A 66 3.73 3.65 2.19
CA GLU A 66 3.90 3.19 3.57
C GLU A 66 5.30 3.50 4.10
N LYS A 67 6.34 3.16 3.32
CA LYS A 67 7.73 3.48 3.68
C LYS A 67 7.96 4.97 3.86
N LYS A 68 7.28 5.81 3.06
CA LYS A 68 7.35 7.27 3.20
C LYS A 68 6.67 7.76 4.47
N VAL A 69 5.49 7.23 4.81
CA VAL A 69 4.82 7.51 6.08
C VAL A 69 5.74 7.14 7.25
N GLN A 70 6.28 5.92 7.29
CA GLN A 70 7.21 5.48 8.34
C GLN A 70 8.43 6.40 8.47
N SER A 71 9.08 6.71 7.35
CA SER A 71 10.26 7.57 7.33
C SER A 71 9.96 8.99 7.82
N LEU A 72 8.82 9.57 7.43
CA LEU A 72 8.44 10.93 7.84
C LEU A 72 8.03 10.97 9.30
N LEU A 73 7.33 9.95 9.80
CA LEU A 73 7.00 9.80 11.22
C LEU A 73 8.27 9.76 12.08
N GLN A 74 9.29 9.01 11.66
CA GLN A 74 10.58 8.95 12.36
C GLN A 74 11.30 10.31 12.33
N GLN A 75 11.32 10.99 11.18
CA GLN A 75 11.95 12.31 11.07
C GLN A 75 11.27 13.36 11.95
N LEU A 76 9.94 13.31 12.08
CA LEU A 76 9.17 14.23 12.90
C LEU A 76 9.39 14.03 14.42
N GLN A 77 10.03 12.94 14.83
CA GLN A 77 10.50 12.77 16.20
C GLN A 77 11.80 13.53 16.48
N THR A 78 12.54 13.94 15.44
CA THR A 78 13.88 14.55 15.56
C THR A 78 14.05 15.71 14.57
N GLY A 79 13.96 16.96 15.01
CA GLY A 79 14.18 18.09 14.10
C GLY A 79 13.74 19.47 14.60
N ASN A 80 13.86 20.45 13.69
CA ASN A 80 13.48 21.85 13.88
C ASN A 80 12.05 22.07 13.31
N ILE A 81 11.27 22.94 13.95
CA ILE A 81 9.85 23.26 13.70
C ILE A 81 9.54 23.53 12.23
N GLU A 82 10.37 24.30 11.52
CA GLU A 82 10.15 24.57 10.08
C GLU A 82 10.22 23.31 9.22
N LYS A 83 11.18 22.41 9.50
CA LYS A 83 11.27 21.12 8.80
C LYS A 83 10.07 20.26 9.11
N HIS A 84 9.58 20.32 10.35
CA HIS A 84 8.43 19.55 10.76
C HIS A 84 7.17 19.95 9.96
N ARG A 85 6.91 21.23 9.73
CA ARG A 85 5.71 21.67 9.00
C ARG A 85 5.66 21.11 7.56
N ASN A 86 6.78 21.15 6.86
CA ASN A 86 6.88 20.58 5.51
C ASN A 86 6.74 19.05 5.54
N SER A 87 7.44 18.39 6.46
CA SER A 87 7.36 16.94 6.62
C SER A 87 5.96 16.45 7.01
N TYR A 88 5.17 17.23 7.75
CA TYR A 88 3.78 16.90 8.08
C TYR A 88 2.85 16.99 6.86
N GLY A 89 3.03 18.01 6.00
CA GLY A 89 2.30 18.11 4.74
C GLY A 89 2.56 16.89 3.85
N ASP A 90 3.82 16.53 3.66
CA ASP A 90 4.23 15.36 2.88
C ASP A 90 3.72 14.04 3.50
N LEU A 91 3.77 13.93 4.84
CA LEU A 91 3.28 12.77 5.58
C LEU A 91 1.80 12.54 5.27
N HIS A 92 0.99 13.60 5.33
CA HIS A 92 -0.44 13.52 5.09
C HIS A 92 -0.76 13.18 3.63
N VAL A 93 0.03 13.67 2.66
CA VAL A 93 -0.10 13.29 1.24
C VAL A 93 0.13 11.78 1.05
N HIS A 94 1.15 11.21 1.68
CA HIS A 94 1.43 9.77 1.57
C HIS A 94 0.45 8.91 2.38
N TYR A 95 0.04 9.39 3.56
CA TYR A 95 -0.96 8.72 4.40
C TYR A 95 -2.28 8.53 3.66
N ARG A 96 -2.78 9.55 2.95
CA ARG A 96 -4.03 9.46 2.18
C ARG A 96 -3.99 8.45 1.02
N LYS A 97 -2.80 8.07 0.57
CA LYS A 97 -2.62 7.06 -0.49
C LYS A 97 -2.68 5.63 0.06
N LEU A 98 -2.57 5.45 1.37
CA LEU A 98 -2.64 4.13 1.99
C LEU A 98 -4.07 3.58 1.97
N SER A 99 -4.21 2.26 1.90
CA SER A 99 -5.47 1.56 2.16
C SER A 99 -6.04 1.95 3.53
N SER A 100 -7.35 1.95 3.69
CA SER A 100 -8.06 2.30 4.92
C SER A 100 -7.61 1.50 6.14
N ASP A 101 -7.32 0.21 6.00
CA ASP A 101 -6.82 -0.60 7.12
C ASP A 101 -5.39 -0.22 7.51
N THR A 102 -4.50 -0.04 6.53
CA THR A 102 -3.14 0.44 6.80
C THR A 102 -3.16 1.85 7.41
N GLN A 103 -4.08 2.74 6.99
CA GLN A 103 -4.22 4.07 7.60
C GLN A 103 -4.52 3.98 9.12
N LYS A 104 -5.36 3.03 9.55
CA LYS A 104 -5.66 2.84 10.98
C LYS A 104 -4.40 2.52 11.80
N GLU A 105 -3.46 1.78 11.22
CA GLU A 105 -2.19 1.43 11.89
C GLU A 105 -1.33 2.67 12.19
N TYR A 106 -1.41 3.71 11.35
CA TYR A 106 -0.61 4.93 11.49
C TYR A 106 -1.38 6.12 12.09
N TYR A 107 -2.71 6.00 12.25
CA TYR A 107 -3.57 7.10 12.68
C TYR A 107 -3.14 7.71 14.01
N THR A 108 -2.86 6.87 15.02
CA THR A 108 -2.43 7.32 16.35
C THR A 108 -1.18 8.18 16.27
N GLY A 109 -0.15 7.73 15.54
CA GLY A 109 1.10 8.49 15.38
C GLY A 109 0.89 9.83 14.66
N LEU A 110 -0.04 9.88 13.70
CA LEU A 110 -0.37 11.12 12.98
C LEU A 110 -1.11 12.12 13.88
N VAL A 111 -2.06 11.66 14.70
CA VAL A 111 -2.76 12.49 15.69
C VAL A 111 -1.79 13.03 16.73
N GLU A 112 -0.92 12.18 17.28
CA GLU A 112 0.10 12.59 18.25
C GLU A 112 1.02 13.68 17.68
N ILE A 113 1.37 13.61 16.40
CA ILE A 113 2.18 14.66 15.76
C ILE A 113 1.37 15.94 15.60
N ARG A 114 0.13 15.87 15.13
CA ARG A 114 -0.75 17.05 14.98
C ARG A 114 -0.94 17.76 16.31
N ASP A 115 -1.26 17.02 17.36
CA ASP A 115 -1.49 17.58 18.69
C ASP A 115 -0.22 18.25 19.25
N ARG A 116 0.97 17.73 18.90
CA ARG A 116 2.25 18.38 19.22
C ARG A 116 2.39 19.72 18.53
N PHE A 117 2.13 19.79 17.21
CA PHE A 117 2.15 21.07 16.48
C PHE A 117 1.15 22.09 17.02
N GLU A 118 -0.07 21.66 17.34
CA GLU A 118 -1.13 22.55 17.87
C GLU A 118 -0.77 23.13 19.23
N ARG A 119 -0.01 22.40 20.04
CA ARG A 119 0.48 22.84 21.37
C ARG A 119 1.77 23.65 21.31
N GLY A 120 2.25 23.98 20.12
CA GLY A 120 3.45 24.81 19.94
C GLY A 120 4.76 24.07 20.20
N MET A 121 4.80 22.75 19.94
CA MET A 121 6.09 22.11 19.64
C MET A 121 6.69 22.65 18.36
#